data_AF-A0A1A8VCL1-F1
#
_entry.id   AF-A0A1A8VCL1-F1
#
_cell.length_a   1.000
_cell.length_b   1.000
_cell.length_c   1.000
_cell.angle_alpha   90.00
_cell.angle_beta   90.00
_cell.angle_gamma   90.00
#
_symmetry.space_group_name_H-M   'P 1'
#
loop_
_entity.id
_entity.type
_entity.pdbx_description
1 polymer ?
#
loop_
_entity_poly.entity_id
_entity_poly.type
_entity_poly.pdbx_seq_one_letter_code
_entity_poly.pdbx_strand_id
1 'polypeptide(L)'
;MTNPNLTVIVPIAPGESDVEFLEEEENSESSEDEDNKPEKISLSEGSTKYYNAMKKLGTKKPQKPIPRPANVLQAFFFDLVSQQAFDIMIMMLIIVNMVTMMVETDQQSERMEFILNMINLVFIIIFTTECLIKIFALRCYFFTVAWNVFDFVVIILSIVGIVLADIIEKYFVSPTLFRVIRLARIGRVLRLIRAAKGIRTLLFALMMSMPALFNIGLLLFLVMFIYAIFGMANFAYVKKQDGVDDMFNFETFGNSIICLFQISTSAGWDNLLSPIMSSSPEECDINFVNTGTNTR
;
A
#
# COMPACT_ATOMS: atom_id res chain seq x y z
N MET A 1 31.17 -3.68 -39.11
CA MET A 1 31.44 -2.25 -38.87
C MET A 1 30.23 -1.67 -38.13
N THR A 2 30.30 -1.52 -36.81
CA THR A 2 29.22 -0.97 -35.97
C THR A 2 29.59 0.44 -35.52
N ASN A 3 28.80 1.44 -35.92
CA ASN A 3 29.03 2.84 -35.60
C ASN A 3 28.86 3.09 -34.08
N PRO A 4 29.88 3.60 -33.35
CA PRO A 4 29.81 3.83 -31.91
C PRO A 4 28.95 5.05 -31.50
N ASN A 5 28.45 5.85 -32.46
CA ASN A 5 27.56 6.99 -32.21
C ASN A 5 26.07 6.68 -32.48
N LEU A 6 25.70 5.40 -32.63
CA LEU A 6 24.29 5.03 -32.80
C LEU A 6 23.60 5.05 -31.42
N THR A 7 23.02 6.19 -31.06
CA THR A 7 22.10 6.30 -29.93
C THR A 7 20.85 5.49 -30.27
N VAL A 8 20.79 4.24 -29.82
CA VAL A 8 19.55 3.46 -29.87
C VAL A 8 18.60 4.10 -28.87
N ILE A 9 17.58 4.79 -29.38
CA ILE A 9 16.50 5.34 -28.57
C ILE A 9 15.69 4.14 -28.08
N VAL A 10 15.86 3.78 -26.81
CA VAL A 10 14.96 2.84 -26.15
C VAL A 10 13.63 3.56 -26.01
N PRO A 11 12.53 3.06 -26.61
CA PRO A 11 11.21 3.52 -26.21
C PRO A 11 11.00 3.03 -24.78
N ILE A 12 11.32 3.90 -23.82
CA ILE A 12 10.66 3.86 -22.51
C ILE A 12 9.17 3.79 -22.85
N ALA A 13 8.45 2.83 -22.26
CA ALA A 13 7.03 2.65 -22.48
C ALA A 13 6.32 4.01 -22.59
N PRO A 14 5.58 4.30 -23.68
CA PRO A 14 4.94 5.60 -23.87
C PRO A 14 4.04 5.83 -22.66
N GLY A 15 4.37 6.85 -21.86
CA GLY A 15 3.66 7.18 -20.63
C GLY A 15 4.49 7.35 -19.36
N GLU A 16 5.82 7.49 -19.42
CA GLU A 16 6.61 7.88 -18.23
C GLU A 16 6.58 9.39 -17.92
N SER A 17 5.95 10.21 -18.79
CA SER A 17 5.85 11.66 -18.61
C SER A 17 4.45 12.27 -18.73
N ASP A 18 3.46 11.58 -19.30
CA ASP A 18 2.17 12.24 -19.58
C ASP A 18 1.15 11.84 -18.51
N VAL A 19 1.41 12.31 -17.30
CA VAL A 19 0.28 12.73 -16.46
C VAL A 19 -0.17 14.07 -17.04
N GLU A 20 -0.95 13.99 -18.12
CA GLU A 20 -1.82 15.10 -18.50
C GLU A 20 -2.82 15.23 -17.36
N PHE A 21 -2.54 16.18 -16.47
CA PHE A 21 -3.60 16.76 -15.69
C PHE A 21 -4.56 17.38 -16.70
N LEU A 22 -5.87 17.14 -16.53
CA LEU A 22 -6.85 18.07 -17.07
C LEU A 22 -6.42 19.43 -16.51
N GLU A 23 -5.85 20.27 -17.38
CA GLU A 23 -5.80 21.70 -17.11
C GLU A 23 -7.27 22.07 -16.93
N GLU A 24 -7.69 22.26 -15.68
CA GLU A 24 -8.68 23.29 -15.45
C GLU A 24 -8.00 24.56 -15.95
N GLU A 25 -8.31 24.91 -17.21
CA GLU A 25 -8.04 26.23 -17.75
C GLU A 25 -8.70 27.23 -16.80
N GLU A 26 -7.96 27.73 -15.83
CA GLU A 26 -8.16 29.09 -15.36
C GLU A 26 -7.77 29.98 -16.55
N ASN A 27 -8.73 30.16 -17.47
CA ASN A 27 -8.66 31.16 -18.51
C ASN A 27 -8.66 32.52 -17.83
N SER A 28 -7.47 33.02 -17.50
CA SER A 28 -7.27 34.40 -17.11
C SER A 28 -7.37 35.28 -18.35
N GLU A 29 -8.59 35.43 -18.85
CA GLU A 29 -8.95 36.62 -19.61
C GLU A 29 -9.20 37.76 -18.63
N SER A 30 -8.52 38.86 -18.94
CA SER A 30 -8.51 40.13 -18.23
C SER A 30 -9.91 40.70 -17.99
N SER A 31 -10.32 40.78 -16.73
CA SER A 31 -11.08 41.92 -16.21
C SER A 31 -11.05 41.90 -14.68
N GLU A 32 -10.80 43.07 -14.14
CA GLU A 32 -10.70 43.44 -12.74
C GLU A 32 -11.91 42.93 -11.92
N ASP A 33 -11.65 42.15 -10.85
CA ASP A 33 -12.51 42.05 -9.67
C ASP A 33 -11.69 41.40 -8.52
N GLU A 34 -11.40 42.18 -7.47
CA GLU A 34 -10.48 41.85 -6.39
C GLU A 34 -11.05 40.90 -5.30
N ASP A 35 -12.26 40.36 -5.47
CA ASP A 35 -13.03 39.76 -4.36
C ASP A 35 -13.38 38.25 -4.49
N ASN A 36 -12.71 37.49 -5.36
CA ASN A 36 -12.95 36.04 -5.40
C ASN A 36 -11.69 35.22 -5.70
N LYS A 37 -10.75 35.25 -4.75
CA LYS A 37 -9.64 34.30 -4.72
C LYS A 37 -10.22 32.95 -4.26
N PRO A 38 -10.07 31.84 -5.01
CA PRO A 38 -10.48 30.54 -4.50
C PRO A 38 -9.76 30.33 -3.16
N GLU A 39 -10.54 30.09 -2.10
CA GLU A 39 -10.02 29.84 -0.77
C GLU A 39 -8.93 28.79 -0.88
N LYS A 40 -7.68 29.21 -0.71
CA LYS A 40 -6.57 28.28 -0.55
C LYS A 40 -6.89 27.48 0.70
N ILE A 41 -7.29 26.22 0.52
CA ILE A 41 -7.29 25.21 1.58
C ILE A 41 -6.02 25.47 2.38
N SER A 42 -6.18 25.80 3.66
CA SER A 42 -5.13 26.31 4.55
C SER A 42 -4.12 25.21 4.89
N LEU A 43 -3.45 24.71 3.86
CA LEU A 43 -2.31 23.83 3.97
C LEU A 43 -1.21 24.59 4.69
N SER A 44 -0.78 24.06 5.84
CA SER A 44 0.41 24.53 6.54
C SER A 44 1.58 24.72 5.56
N GLU A 45 2.46 25.68 5.82
CA GLU A 45 3.58 26.03 4.95
C GLU A 45 4.42 24.82 4.52
N GLY A 46 4.59 23.84 5.42
CA GLY A 46 5.27 22.57 5.13
C GLY A 46 4.52 21.67 4.13
N SER A 47 3.19 21.57 4.27
CA SER A 47 2.35 20.80 3.35
C SER A 47 2.31 21.45 1.96
N THR A 48 2.31 22.79 1.91
CA THR A 48 2.39 23.56 0.65
C THR A 48 3.73 23.34 -0.07
N LYS A 49 4.85 23.34 0.66
CA LYS A 49 6.17 23.01 0.10
C LYS A 49 6.21 21.57 -0.45
N TYR A 50 5.67 20.61 0.30
CA TYR A 50 5.56 19.22 -0.14
C TYR A 50 4.71 19.08 -1.39
N TYR A 51 3.52 19.68 -1.42
CA TYR A 51 2.62 19.69 -2.58
C TYR A 51 3.31 20.27 -3.83
N ASN A 52 4.00 21.40 -3.69
CA ASN A 52 4.74 22.01 -4.80
C ASN A 52 5.92 21.14 -5.28
N ALA A 53 6.61 20.44 -4.38
CA ALA A 53 7.66 19.49 -4.75
C ALA A 53 7.10 18.26 -5.48
N MET A 54 5.95 17.75 -5.03
CA MET A 54 5.22 16.65 -5.64
C MET A 54 4.68 17.03 -7.03
N LYS A 55 4.12 18.24 -7.18
CA LYS A 55 3.70 18.80 -8.48
C LYS A 55 4.87 18.86 -9.47
N LYS A 56 6.05 19.29 -9.01
CA LYS A 56 7.28 19.29 -9.83
C LYS A 56 7.77 17.88 -10.21
N LEU A 57 7.47 16.86 -9.41
CA LEU A 57 7.78 15.46 -9.76
C LEU A 57 6.87 14.94 -10.87
N GLY A 58 5.59 15.34 -10.88
CA GLY A 58 4.64 15.01 -11.94
C GLY A 58 4.94 15.67 -13.29
N THR A 59 5.53 16.86 -13.30
CA THR A 59 5.85 17.63 -14.52
C THR A 59 7.30 17.48 -15.01
N LYS A 60 8.04 16.47 -14.52
CA LYS A 60 9.44 16.27 -14.92
C LYS A 60 9.56 15.96 -16.42
N LYS A 61 10.48 16.67 -17.08
CA LYS A 61 10.91 16.39 -18.46
C LYS A 61 11.34 14.93 -18.61
N PRO A 62 11.12 14.30 -19.78
CA PRO A 62 11.50 12.91 -20.02
C PRO A 62 13.00 12.70 -19.75
N GLN A 63 13.33 11.60 -19.07
CA GLN A 63 14.71 11.27 -18.73
C GLN A 63 15.52 11.08 -20.02
N LYS A 64 16.80 11.52 -20.01
CA LYS A 64 17.70 11.29 -21.15
C LYS A 64 17.86 9.78 -21.37
N PRO A 65 17.86 9.30 -22.64
CA PRO A 65 17.99 7.87 -22.92
C PRO A 65 19.32 7.32 -22.38
N ILE A 66 19.26 6.11 -21.82
CA ILE A 66 20.43 5.44 -21.23
C ILE A 66 21.41 5.07 -22.36
N PRO A 67 22.70 5.41 -22.25
CA PRO A 67 23.67 5.11 -23.29
C PRO A 67 23.89 3.59 -23.43
N ARG A 68 23.97 3.12 -24.68
CA ARG A 68 24.25 1.70 -24.99
C ARG A 68 25.65 1.32 -24.51
N PRO A 69 25.83 0.18 -23.82
CA PRO A 69 27.14 -0.24 -23.35
C PRO A 69 28.07 -0.67 -24.50
N ALA A 70 29.37 -0.45 -24.33
CA ALA A 70 30.38 -0.75 -25.35
C ALA A 70 30.68 -2.26 -25.51
N ASN A 71 30.43 -3.07 -24.48
CA ASN A 71 30.73 -4.50 -24.49
C ASN A 71 29.68 -5.27 -25.29
N VAL A 72 30.08 -6.11 -26.24
CA VAL A 72 29.16 -6.85 -27.14
C VAL A 72 28.15 -7.71 -26.40
N LEU A 73 28.61 -8.47 -25.39
CA LEU A 73 27.74 -9.33 -24.59
C LEU A 73 26.71 -8.51 -23.79
N GLN A 74 27.13 -7.38 -23.21
CA GLN A 74 26.23 -6.52 -22.46
C GLN A 74 25.26 -5.78 -23.40
N ALA A 75 25.73 -5.38 -24.58
CA ALA A 75 24.91 -4.76 -25.61
C ALA A 75 23.80 -5.72 -26.07
N PHE A 76 24.09 -7.02 -26.20
CA PHE A 76 23.07 -8.04 -26.49
C PHE A 76 21.97 -8.08 -25.43
N PHE A 77 22.32 -8.17 -24.14
CA PHE A 77 21.31 -8.16 -23.06
C PHE A 77 20.57 -6.82 -22.95
N PHE A 78 21.27 -5.70 -23.20
CA PHE A 78 20.65 -4.38 -23.25
C PHE A 78 19.62 -4.29 -24.38
N ASP A 79 19.96 -4.77 -25.57
CA ASP A 79 19.07 -4.78 -26.72
C ASP A 79 17.87 -5.71 -26.47
N LEU A 80 18.07 -6.86 -25.80
CA LEU A 80 17.00 -7.79 -25.40
C LEU A 80 16.02 -7.15 -24.40
N VAL A 81 16.53 -6.55 -23.32
CA VAL A 81 15.70 -5.90 -22.28
C VAL A 81 14.96 -4.68 -22.84
N SER A 82 15.55 -4.01 -23.83
CA SER A 82 14.95 -2.83 -24.46
C SER A 82 13.80 -3.16 -25.41
N GLN A 83 13.56 -4.44 -25.74
CA GLN A 83 12.44 -4.83 -26.59
C GLN A 83 11.13 -4.81 -25.82
N GLN A 84 10.11 -4.14 -26.38
CA GLN A 84 8.77 -4.11 -25.81
C GLN A 84 8.15 -5.52 -25.65
N ALA A 85 8.53 -6.47 -26.51
CA ALA A 85 8.11 -7.86 -26.40
C ALA A 85 8.57 -8.52 -25.09
N PHE A 86 9.77 -8.17 -24.59
CA PHE A 86 10.28 -8.67 -23.31
C PHE A 86 9.41 -8.18 -22.14
N ASP A 87 9.06 -6.89 -22.13
CA ASP A 87 8.18 -6.34 -21.08
C ASP A 87 6.77 -6.95 -21.15
N ILE A 88 6.19 -7.12 -22.34
CA ILE A 88 4.88 -7.77 -22.51
C ILE A 88 4.92 -9.22 -22.01
N MET A 89 5.97 -9.97 -22.31
CA MET A 89 6.13 -11.35 -21.82
C MET A 89 6.15 -11.41 -20.29
N ILE A 90 6.92 -10.53 -19.63
CA ILE A 90 6.99 -10.48 -18.17
C ILE A 90 5.64 -10.08 -17.57
N MET A 91 4.93 -9.14 -18.21
CA MET A 91 3.59 -8.75 -17.79
C MET A 91 2.60 -9.92 -17.85
N MET A 92 2.62 -10.72 -18.92
CA MET A 92 1.79 -11.92 -19.01
C MET A 92 2.13 -12.94 -17.92
N LEU A 93 3.42 -13.16 -17.62
CA LEU A 93 3.84 -14.05 -16.54
C LEU A 93 3.36 -13.60 -15.15
N ILE A 94 3.31 -12.29 -14.90
CA ILE A 94 2.75 -11.74 -13.65
C ILE A 94 1.25 -12.05 -13.57
N ILE A 95 0.51 -11.90 -14.66
CA ILE A 95 -0.93 -12.23 -14.71
C ILE A 95 -1.14 -13.72 -14.43
N VAL A 96 -0.37 -14.60 -15.06
CA VAL A 96 -0.46 -16.04 -14.78
C VAL A 96 -0.12 -16.34 -13.32
N ASN A 97 0.92 -15.71 -12.74
CA ASN A 97 1.24 -15.87 -11.32
C ASN A 97 0.11 -15.38 -10.40
N MET A 98 -0.56 -14.28 -10.75
CA MET A 98 -1.74 -13.81 -10.02
C MET A 98 -2.87 -14.85 -10.05
N VAL A 99 -3.18 -15.43 -11.21
CA VAL A 99 -4.18 -16.49 -11.32
C VAL A 99 -3.81 -17.68 -10.45
N THR A 100 -2.54 -18.08 -10.38
CA THR A 100 -2.12 -19.18 -9.50
C THR A 100 -2.35 -18.88 -8.02
N MET A 101 -2.19 -17.62 -7.60
CA MET A 101 -2.52 -17.22 -6.23
C MET A 101 -4.03 -17.21 -5.95
N MET A 102 -4.87 -16.97 -6.97
CA MET A 102 -6.34 -17.00 -6.82
C MET A 102 -6.89 -18.42 -6.66
N VAL A 103 -6.15 -19.45 -7.05
CA VAL A 103 -6.56 -20.86 -6.95
C VAL A 103 -6.35 -21.43 -5.54
N GLU A 104 -5.57 -20.77 -4.68
CA GLU A 104 -5.33 -21.21 -3.32
C GLU A 104 -6.63 -21.23 -2.48
N THR A 105 -6.83 -22.31 -1.72
CA THR A 105 -8.03 -22.52 -0.87
C THR A 105 -7.63 -23.02 0.52
N ASP A 106 -8.48 -22.76 1.53
CA ASP A 106 -8.19 -23.05 2.94
C ASP A 106 -8.08 -24.57 3.24
N GLN A 107 -8.86 -25.40 2.54
CA GLN A 107 -8.87 -26.86 2.69
C GLN A 107 -8.42 -27.57 1.40
N GLN A 108 -7.18 -27.33 0.99
CA GLN A 108 -6.60 -27.97 -0.19
C GLN A 108 -5.88 -29.28 0.13
N SER A 109 -5.91 -30.23 -0.80
CA SER A 109 -5.13 -31.47 -0.68
C SER A 109 -3.63 -31.20 -0.68
N GLU A 110 -2.84 -32.02 0.03
CA GLU A 110 -1.37 -31.90 0.08
C GLU A 110 -0.72 -31.89 -1.30
N ARG A 111 -1.28 -32.66 -2.25
CA ARG A 111 -0.81 -32.66 -3.64
C ARG A 111 -0.98 -31.30 -4.31
N MET A 112 -2.12 -30.64 -4.09
CA MET A 112 -2.39 -29.31 -4.65
C MET A 112 -1.45 -28.28 -4.06
N GLU A 113 -1.23 -28.30 -2.74
CA GLU A 113 -0.27 -27.42 -2.07
C GLU A 113 1.15 -27.60 -2.62
N PHE A 114 1.61 -28.85 -2.78
CA PHE A 114 2.92 -29.14 -3.35
C PHE A 114 3.05 -28.60 -4.78
N ILE A 115 2.05 -28.82 -5.64
CA ILE A 115 2.04 -28.33 -7.03
C ILE A 115 2.08 -26.81 -7.06
N LEU A 116 1.25 -26.12 -6.26
CA LEU A 116 1.23 -24.66 -6.19
C LEU A 116 2.55 -24.10 -5.66
N ASN A 117 3.17 -24.74 -4.67
CA ASN A 117 4.50 -24.35 -4.17
C ASN A 117 5.58 -24.51 -5.24
N MET A 118 5.57 -25.59 -6.02
CA MET A 118 6.49 -25.77 -7.14
C MET A 118 6.29 -24.71 -8.23
N ILE A 119 5.04 -24.42 -8.60
CA ILE A 119 4.72 -23.37 -9.57
C ILE A 119 5.21 -21.99 -9.05
N ASN A 120 4.96 -21.69 -7.77
CA ASN A 120 5.42 -20.45 -7.15
C ASN A 120 6.95 -20.32 -7.16
N LEU A 121 7.68 -21.42 -6.91
CA LEU A 121 9.14 -21.46 -7.00
C LEU A 121 9.62 -21.17 -8.43
N VAL A 122 8.99 -21.77 -9.45
CA VAL A 122 9.30 -21.51 -10.86
C VAL A 122 9.14 -20.03 -11.21
N PHE A 123 8.04 -19.39 -10.78
CA PHE A 123 7.86 -17.95 -11.00
C PHE A 123 8.96 -17.10 -10.34
N ILE A 124 9.38 -17.45 -9.13
CA ILE A 124 10.45 -16.74 -8.43
C ILE A 124 11.76 -16.85 -9.21
N ILE A 125 12.09 -18.03 -9.72
CA ILE A 125 13.29 -18.24 -10.53
C ILE A 125 13.23 -17.40 -11.81
N ILE A 126 12.09 -17.38 -12.50
CA ILE A 126 11.91 -16.59 -13.73
C ILE A 126 12.06 -15.09 -13.45
N PHE A 127 11.40 -14.54 -12.42
CA PHE A 127 11.50 -13.12 -12.08
C PHE A 127 12.87 -12.73 -11.54
N THR A 128 13.54 -13.62 -10.81
CA THR A 128 14.93 -13.42 -10.37
C THR A 128 15.85 -13.34 -11.59
N THR A 129 15.67 -14.24 -12.56
CA THR A 129 16.46 -14.25 -13.80
C THR A 129 16.23 -12.97 -14.61
N GLU A 130 14.98 -12.53 -14.76
CA GLU A 130 14.63 -11.24 -15.38
C GLU A 130 15.37 -10.07 -14.71
N CYS A 131 15.33 -10.01 -13.38
CA CYS A 131 15.98 -8.95 -12.61
C CYS A 131 17.51 -8.98 -12.77
N LEU A 132 18.13 -10.16 -12.73
CA LEU A 132 19.57 -10.32 -12.96
C LEU A 132 19.98 -9.86 -14.37
N ILE A 133 19.19 -10.20 -15.40
CA ILE A 133 19.41 -9.73 -16.76
C ILE A 133 19.33 -8.20 -16.82
N LYS A 134 18.32 -7.58 -16.18
CA LYS A 134 18.18 -6.11 -16.12
C LYS A 134 19.35 -5.44 -15.39
N ILE A 135 19.81 -6.00 -14.27
CA ILE A 135 20.97 -5.49 -13.52
C ILE A 135 22.24 -5.58 -14.38
N PHE A 136 22.45 -6.69 -15.09
CA PHE A 136 23.63 -6.85 -15.96
C PHE A 136 23.60 -5.89 -17.16
N ALA A 137 22.42 -5.70 -17.78
CA ALA A 137 22.23 -4.81 -18.91
C ALA A 137 22.43 -3.32 -18.51
N LEU A 138 21.75 -2.87 -17.45
CA LEU A 138 21.63 -1.46 -17.08
C LEU A 138 22.67 -0.99 -16.05
N ARG A 139 23.32 -1.91 -15.32
CA ARG A 139 24.30 -1.61 -14.25
C ARG A 139 23.78 -0.55 -13.27
N CYS A 140 24.47 0.58 -13.11
CA CYS A 140 24.09 1.65 -12.18
C CYS A 140 22.77 2.33 -12.58
N TYR A 141 22.40 2.35 -13.87
CA TYR A 141 21.13 2.90 -14.34
C TYR A 141 19.93 2.05 -13.93
N PHE A 142 20.14 0.81 -13.46
CA PHE A 142 19.07 0.01 -12.87
C PHE A 142 18.45 0.72 -11.66
N PHE A 143 19.29 1.29 -10.78
CA PHE A 143 18.85 1.91 -9.52
C PHE A 143 18.29 3.32 -9.69
N THR A 144 18.40 3.93 -10.87
CA THR A 144 17.81 5.25 -11.14
C THR A 144 16.32 5.16 -11.46
N VAL A 145 15.85 3.98 -11.90
CA VAL A 145 14.43 3.73 -12.23
C VAL A 145 13.73 3.14 -11.02
N ALA A 146 12.81 3.90 -10.41
CA ALA A 146 12.12 3.49 -9.18
C ALA A 146 11.36 2.16 -9.34
N TRP A 147 10.76 1.89 -10.50
CA TRP A 147 10.07 0.63 -10.78
C TRP A 147 11.00 -0.58 -10.78
N ASN A 148 12.24 -0.42 -11.27
CA ASN A 148 13.25 -1.49 -11.22
C ASN A 148 13.72 -1.75 -9.78
N VAL A 149 13.82 -0.70 -8.96
CA VAL A 149 14.14 -0.83 -7.53
C VAL A 149 13.01 -1.52 -6.78
N PHE A 150 11.76 -1.13 -7.04
CA PHE A 150 10.57 -1.78 -6.46
C PHE A 150 10.55 -3.28 -6.77
N ASP A 151 10.74 -3.62 -8.04
CA ASP A 151 10.85 -4.99 -8.53
C ASP A 151 11.94 -5.80 -7.80
N PHE A 152 13.12 -5.21 -7.62
CA PHE A 152 14.23 -5.83 -6.90
C PHE A 152 13.88 -6.12 -5.43
N VAL A 153 13.25 -5.16 -4.74
CA VAL A 153 12.79 -5.34 -3.35
C VAL A 153 11.78 -6.48 -3.25
N VAL A 154 10.80 -6.54 -4.16
CA VAL A 154 9.79 -7.61 -4.18
C VAL A 154 10.42 -8.99 -4.39
N ILE A 155 11.45 -9.09 -5.22
CA ILE A 155 12.20 -10.34 -5.45
C ILE A 155 12.98 -10.74 -4.19
N ILE A 156 13.66 -9.80 -3.53
CA ILE A 156 14.34 -10.09 -2.27
C ILE A 156 13.36 -10.60 -1.21
N LEU A 157 12.23 -9.91 -1.01
CA LEU A 157 11.20 -10.33 -0.06
C LEU A 157 10.65 -11.72 -0.40
N SER A 158 10.56 -12.05 -1.68
CA SER A 158 10.12 -13.36 -2.16
C SER A 158 11.11 -14.48 -1.82
N ILE A 159 12.41 -14.23 -2.00
CA ILE A 159 13.47 -15.20 -1.67
C ILE A 159 13.56 -15.38 -0.16
N VAL A 160 13.53 -14.28 0.60
CA VAL A 160 13.48 -14.31 2.07
C VAL A 160 12.28 -15.13 2.53
N GLY A 161 11.12 -15.00 1.89
CA GLY A 161 9.94 -15.77 2.23
C GLY A 161 10.10 -17.28 2.09
N ILE A 162 10.79 -17.76 1.06
CA ILE A 162 11.10 -19.20 0.91
C ILE A 162 12.09 -19.64 1.99
N VAL A 163 13.21 -18.91 2.13
CA VAL A 163 14.27 -19.29 3.07
C VAL A 163 13.74 -19.31 4.51
N LEU A 164 12.86 -18.36 4.87
CA LEU A 164 12.22 -18.37 6.18
C LEU A 164 11.25 -19.54 6.35
N ALA A 165 10.55 -19.98 5.30
CA ALA A 165 9.69 -21.16 5.41
C ALA A 165 10.50 -22.41 5.82
N ASP A 166 11.66 -22.63 5.21
CA ASP A 166 12.56 -23.75 5.54
C ASP A 166 13.14 -23.63 6.96
N ILE A 167 13.43 -22.41 7.41
CA ILE A 167 13.92 -22.14 8.78
C ILE A 167 12.82 -22.38 9.81
N ILE A 168 11.58 -21.98 9.54
CA ILE A 168 10.44 -22.11 10.45
C ILE A 168 10.07 -23.59 10.66
N GLU A 169 10.19 -24.43 9.64
CA GLU A 169 10.01 -25.89 9.82
C GLU A 169 11.05 -26.46 10.79
N LYS A 170 12.25 -25.89 10.81
CA LYS A 170 13.37 -26.31 11.67
C LYS A 170 13.34 -25.71 13.08
N TYR A 171 12.82 -24.49 13.21
CA TYR A 171 12.76 -23.75 14.47
C TYR A 171 11.29 -23.36 14.73
N PHE A 172 10.69 -23.82 15.83
CA PHE A 172 9.28 -23.59 16.22
C PHE A 172 8.88 -22.10 16.28
N VAL A 173 8.74 -21.44 15.14
CA VAL A 173 8.35 -20.03 14.99
C VAL A 173 6.83 -19.93 14.91
N SER A 174 6.28 -18.80 15.39
CA SER A 174 4.83 -18.53 15.40
C SER A 174 4.18 -18.66 14.01
N PRO A 175 3.06 -19.40 13.88
CA PRO A 175 2.26 -19.50 12.65
C PRO A 175 1.79 -18.14 12.10
N THR A 176 1.68 -17.12 12.95
CA THR A 176 1.25 -15.77 12.55
C THR A 176 2.30 -15.09 11.66
N LEU A 177 3.59 -15.24 11.96
CA LEU A 177 4.67 -14.64 11.16
C LEU A 177 4.71 -15.23 9.76
N PHE A 178 4.47 -16.54 9.64
CA PHE A 178 4.37 -17.21 8.36
C PHE A 178 3.24 -16.66 7.47
N ARG A 179 2.07 -16.37 8.06
CA ARG A 179 0.96 -15.73 7.35
C ARG A 179 1.36 -14.36 6.81
N VAL A 180 2.07 -13.55 7.61
CA VAL A 180 2.53 -12.22 7.19
C VAL A 180 3.57 -12.30 6.06
N ILE A 181 4.53 -13.23 6.16
CA ILE A 181 5.54 -13.43 5.11
C ILE A 181 4.89 -13.85 3.79
N ARG A 182 3.86 -14.72 3.85
CA ARG A 182 3.05 -15.10 2.68
C ARG A 182 2.28 -13.92 2.09
N LEU A 183 2.06 -12.80 2.78
CA LEU A 183 1.46 -11.58 2.18
C LEU A 183 2.44 -10.83 1.28
N ALA A 184 3.76 -10.94 1.52
CA ALA A 184 4.77 -10.20 0.75
C ALA A 184 4.74 -10.55 -0.76
N ARG A 185 4.32 -11.77 -1.11
CA ARG A 185 4.17 -12.19 -2.52
C ARG A 185 3.08 -11.41 -3.27
N ILE A 186 2.10 -10.80 -2.57
CA ILE A 186 1.11 -9.89 -3.17
C ILE A 186 1.81 -8.69 -3.83
N GLY A 187 2.98 -8.28 -3.32
CA GLY A 187 3.80 -7.24 -3.92
C GLY A 187 4.15 -7.49 -5.39
N ARG A 188 4.15 -8.73 -5.86
CA ARG A 188 4.36 -9.05 -7.29
C ARG A 188 3.20 -8.59 -8.17
N VAL A 189 1.96 -8.64 -7.66
CA VAL A 189 0.78 -8.15 -8.39
C VAL A 189 0.85 -6.63 -8.58
N LEU A 190 1.42 -5.92 -7.61
CA LEU A 190 1.63 -4.47 -7.71
C LEU A 190 2.56 -4.08 -8.87
N ARG A 191 3.39 -5.00 -9.38
CA ARG A 191 4.20 -4.75 -10.59
C ARG A 191 3.31 -4.46 -11.81
N LEU A 192 2.05 -4.90 -11.84
CA LEU A 192 1.10 -4.60 -12.92
C LEU A 192 0.78 -3.10 -13.02
N ILE A 193 0.89 -2.37 -11.91
CA ILE A 193 0.60 -0.93 -11.85
C ILE A 193 1.51 -0.15 -12.80
N ARG A 194 2.76 -0.61 -13.01
CA ARG A 194 3.72 0.10 -13.88
C ARG A 194 3.25 0.21 -15.33
N ALA A 195 2.49 -0.79 -15.82
CA ALA A 195 1.98 -0.81 -17.18
C ALA A 195 0.66 -0.03 -17.34
N ALA A 196 -0.09 0.14 -16.25
CA ALA A 196 -1.39 0.80 -16.27
C ALA A 196 -1.26 2.32 -16.07
N LYS A 197 -1.07 3.08 -17.16
CA LYS A 197 -0.94 4.55 -17.13
C LYS A 197 -2.07 5.24 -16.35
N GLY A 198 -3.33 4.87 -16.59
CA GLY A 198 -4.48 5.45 -15.87
C GLY A 198 -4.46 5.20 -14.35
N ILE A 199 -4.10 3.99 -13.92
CA ILE A 199 -3.99 3.66 -12.48
C ILE A 199 -2.88 4.47 -11.83
N ARG A 200 -1.74 4.66 -12.50
CA ARG A 200 -0.65 5.50 -11.97
C ARG A 200 -1.09 6.94 -11.76
N THR A 201 -1.86 7.51 -12.69
CA THR A 201 -2.42 8.86 -12.54
C THR A 201 -3.34 8.95 -11.33
N LEU A 202 -4.24 7.98 -11.14
CA LEU A 202 -5.14 7.93 -9.97
C LEU A 202 -4.36 7.81 -8.66
N LEU A 203 -3.35 6.93 -8.60
CA LEU A 203 -2.50 6.78 -7.43
C LEU A 203 -1.69 8.06 -7.14
N PHE A 204 -1.22 8.75 -8.18
CA PHE A 204 -0.54 10.02 -8.01
C PHE A 204 -1.46 11.11 -7.44
N ALA A 205 -2.69 11.21 -7.95
CA ALA A 205 -3.71 12.11 -7.41
C ALA A 205 -4.03 11.81 -5.93
N LEU A 206 -4.13 10.52 -5.56
CA LEU A 206 -4.30 10.10 -4.18
C LEU A 206 -3.11 10.51 -3.29
N MET A 207 -1.88 10.34 -3.75
CA MET A 207 -0.70 10.76 -2.99
C MET A 207 -0.62 12.30 -2.84
N MET A 208 -1.11 13.05 -3.84
CA MET A 208 -1.18 14.52 -3.79
C MET A 208 -2.15 15.04 -2.72
N SER A 209 -3.26 14.35 -2.47
CA SER A 209 -4.25 14.73 -1.45
C SER A 209 -3.91 14.21 -0.04
N MET A 210 -2.96 13.27 0.07
CA MET A 210 -2.56 12.64 1.34
C MET A 210 -2.15 13.64 2.45
N PRO A 211 -1.41 14.74 2.19
CA PRO A 211 -1.05 15.70 3.24
C PRO A 211 -2.26 16.41 3.86
N ALA A 212 -3.26 16.76 3.04
CA ALA A 212 -4.49 17.38 3.54
C ALA A 212 -5.31 16.38 4.35
N LEU A 213 -5.45 15.15 3.84
CA LEU A 213 -6.16 14.07 4.54
C LEU A 213 -5.50 13.73 5.89
N PHE A 214 -4.17 13.79 5.97
CA PHE A 214 -3.44 13.55 7.22
C PHE A 214 -3.78 14.58 8.31
N ASN A 215 -3.94 15.86 7.96
CA ASN A 215 -4.33 16.90 8.93
C ASN A 215 -5.73 16.66 9.49
N ILE A 216 -6.69 16.33 8.62
CA ILE A 216 -8.06 15.98 9.02
C ILE A 216 -8.05 14.70 9.87
N GLY A 217 -7.28 13.69 9.47
CA GLY A 217 -7.10 12.44 10.21
C GLY A 217 -6.51 12.65 11.60
N LEU A 218 -5.54 13.57 11.75
CA LEU A 218 -4.95 13.91 13.05
C LEU A 218 -5.98 14.59 13.95
N LEU A 219 -6.77 15.52 13.42
CA LEU A 219 -7.86 16.15 14.17
C LEU A 219 -8.90 15.11 14.62
N LEU A 220 -9.32 14.21 13.71
CA LEU A 220 -10.25 13.13 14.02
C LEU A 220 -9.67 12.19 15.10
N PHE A 221 -8.39 11.85 15.00
CA PHE A 221 -7.70 11.02 15.99
C PHE A 221 -7.64 11.69 17.36
N LEU A 222 -7.41 13.01 17.43
CA LEU A 222 -7.44 13.77 18.68
C LEU A 222 -8.83 13.72 19.33
N VAL A 223 -9.89 13.88 18.54
CA VAL A 223 -11.27 13.78 19.03
C VAL A 223 -11.55 12.38 19.55
N MET A 224 -11.21 11.32 18.78
CA MET A 224 -11.34 9.93 19.24
C MET A 224 -10.53 9.66 20.51
N PHE A 225 -9.33 10.23 20.64
CA PHE A 225 -8.51 10.10 21.84
C PHE A 225 -9.21 10.66 23.08
N ILE A 226 -9.76 11.88 23.00
CA ILE A 226 -10.47 12.52 24.11
C ILE A 226 -11.69 11.69 24.52
N TYR A 227 -12.49 11.25 23.53
CA TYR A 227 -13.66 10.41 23.79
C TYR A 227 -13.30 9.01 24.31
N ALA A 228 -12.13 8.47 23.96
CA ALA A 228 -11.67 7.18 24.50
C ALA A 228 -11.37 7.30 26.00
N ILE A 229 -10.69 8.36 26.43
CA ILE A 229 -10.44 8.63 27.85
C ILE A 229 -11.75 8.84 28.60
N PHE A 230 -12.66 9.64 28.02
CA PHE A 230 -13.98 9.85 28.60
C PHE A 230 -14.78 8.55 28.70
N GLY A 231 -14.78 7.73 27.65
CA GLY A 231 -15.46 6.45 27.60
C GLY A 231 -14.94 5.47 28.65
N MET A 232 -13.62 5.37 28.82
CA MET A 232 -13.04 4.55 29.89
C MET A 232 -13.44 5.00 31.29
N ALA A 233 -13.43 6.32 31.53
CA ALA A 233 -13.74 6.85 32.84
C ALA A 233 -15.20 6.63 33.24
N ASN A 234 -16.13 6.57 32.27
CA ASN A 234 -17.57 6.51 32.54
C ASN A 234 -18.21 5.16 32.24
N PHE A 235 -17.73 4.43 31.22
CA PHE A 235 -18.42 3.27 30.66
C PHE A 235 -17.66 1.95 30.81
N ALA A 236 -16.52 1.93 31.52
CA ALA A 236 -15.74 0.71 31.72
C ALA A 236 -16.51 -0.43 32.41
N TYR A 237 -17.43 -0.09 33.33
CA TYR A 237 -18.18 -1.07 34.13
C TYR A 237 -19.65 -1.21 33.70
N VAL A 238 -20.01 -0.71 32.53
CA VAL A 238 -21.34 -0.92 31.97
C VAL A 238 -21.55 -2.42 31.76
N LYS A 239 -22.73 -2.91 32.09
CA LYS A 239 -23.09 -4.31 31.91
C LYS A 239 -22.88 -4.72 30.45
N LYS A 240 -22.12 -5.80 30.24
CA LYS A 240 -21.86 -6.36 28.93
C LYS A 240 -23.15 -6.95 28.35
N GLN A 241 -23.68 -6.28 27.33
CA GLN A 241 -24.90 -6.68 26.62
C GLN A 241 -24.88 -6.06 25.22
N ASP A 242 -25.59 -6.71 24.29
CA ASP A 242 -25.73 -6.30 22.89
C ASP A 242 -24.38 -6.09 22.20
N GLY A 243 -23.92 -4.83 22.07
CA GLY A 243 -22.66 -4.48 21.42
C GLY A 243 -21.46 -4.33 22.34
N VAL A 244 -21.65 -4.45 23.66
CA VAL A 244 -20.57 -4.39 24.64
C VAL A 244 -20.23 -5.80 25.11
N ASP A 245 -19.06 -6.31 24.71
CA ASP A 245 -18.60 -7.67 25.05
C ASP A 245 -17.17 -7.66 25.63
N ASP A 246 -16.51 -8.81 25.74
CA ASP A 246 -15.16 -8.92 26.31
C ASP A 246 -14.06 -8.31 25.42
N MET A 247 -14.32 -8.14 24.12
CA MET A 247 -13.37 -7.57 23.14
C MET A 247 -13.70 -6.11 22.79
N PHE A 248 -14.98 -5.79 22.64
CA PHE A 248 -15.51 -4.48 22.27
C PHE A 248 -16.16 -3.82 23.48
N ASN A 249 -15.36 -3.13 24.29
CA ASN A 249 -15.80 -2.44 25.49
C ASN A 249 -14.97 -1.18 25.78
N PHE A 250 -15.31 -0.48 26.86
CA PHE A 250 -14.59 0.69 27.35
C PHE A 250 -13.69 0.40 28.56
N GLU A 251 -13.31 -0.86 28.82
CA GLU A 251 -12.47 -1.20 29.97
C GLU A 251 -11.02 -0.73 29.80
N THR A 252 -10.52 -0.75 28.57
CA THR A 252 -9.14 -0.35 28.24
C THR A 252 -9.10 0.65 27.10
N PHE A 253 -7.96 1.35 26.99
CA PHE A 253 -7.79 2.39 25.97
C PHE A 253 -7.84 1.82 24.55
N GLY A 254 -7.22 0.65 24.34
CA GLY A 254 -7.22 -0.01 23.03
C GLY A 254 -8.63 -0.40 22.58
N ASN A 255 -9.40 -1.05 23.46
CA ASN A 255 -10.77 -1.45 23.17
C ASN A 255 -11.66 -0.22 22.90
N SER A 256 -11.52 0.83 23.72
CA SER A 256 -12.26 2.10 23.54
C SER A 256 -12.00 2.76 22.19
N ILE A 257 -10.74 2.77 21.73
CA ILE A 257 -10.38 3.31 20.41
C ILE A 257 -10.98 2.48 19.28
N ILE A 258 -11.02 1.15 19.40
CA ILE A 258 -11.67 0.28 18.41
C ILE A 258 -13.18 0.54 18.34
N CYS A 259 -13.85 0.65 19.48
CA CYS A 259 -15.28 0.99 19.55
C CYS A 259 -15.56 2.37 18.93
N LEU A 260 -14.75 3.38 19.25
CA LEU A 260 -14.90 4.73 18.67
C LEU A 260 -14.58 4.78 17.18
N PHE A 261 -13.62 3.98 16.72
CA PHE A 261 -13.36 3.82 15.29
C PHE A 261 -14.58 3.23 14.56
N GLN A 262 -15.25 2.23 15.14
CA GLN A 262 -16.49 1.69 14.59
C GLN A 262 -17.59 2.77 14.53
N ILE A 263 -17.82 3.51 15.63
CA ILE A 263 -18.82 4.60 15.70
C ILE A 263 -18.49 5.75 14.73
N SER A 264 -17.22 6.00 14.42
CA SER A 264 -16.82 7.02 13.45
C SER A 264 -17.40 6.80 12.05
N THR A 265 -17.72 5.54 11.72
CA THR A 265 -18.41 5.15 10.48
C THR A 265 -19.94 5.12 10.64
N SER A 266 -20.46 5.59 11.78
CA SER A 266 -21.87 5.53 12.22
C SER A 266 -22.44 4.11 12.31
N ALA A 267 -21.59 3.09 12.42
CA ALA A 267 -22.00 1.69 12.50
C ALA A 267 -22.04 1.18 13.95
N GLY A 268 -23.11 0.49 14.33
CA GLY A 268 -23.25 -0.22 15.62
C GLY A 268 -23.20 0.66 16.87
N TRP A 269 -23.43 1.96 16.74
CA TRP A 269 -23.51 2.90 17.88
C TRP A 269 -24.73 2.64 18.76
N ASP A 270 -25.81 2.14 18.17
CA ASP A 270 -27.06 1.72 18.82
C ASP A 270 -26.81 0.56 19.78
N ASN A 271 -26.04 -0.44 19.35
CA ASN A 271 -25.68 -1.59 20.18
C ASN A 271 -24.76 -1.22 21.34
N LEU A 272 -23.92 -0.20 21.18
CA LEU A 272 -23.08 0.33 22.26
C LEU A 272 -23.87 1.24 23.22
N LEU A 273 -24.90 1.92 22.73
CA LEU A 273 -25.73 2.82 23.52
C LEU A 273 -26.77 2.05 24.36
N SER A 274 -27.35 0.98 23.83
CA SER A 274 -28.36 0.14 24.50
C SER A 274 -28.01 -0.18 25.97
N PRO A 275 -26.85 -0.79 26.28
CA PRO A 275 -26.50 -1.12 27.66
C PRO A 275 -26.23 0.12 28.53
N ILE A 276 -25.78 1.24 27.93
CA ILE A 276 -25.55 2.50 28.65
C ILE A 276 -26.87 3.16 29.09
N MET A 277 -27.95 2.97 28.32
CA MET A 277 -29.28 3.49 28.67
C MET A 277 -30.00 2.64 29.73
N SER A 278 -29.57 1.38 29.92
CA SER A 278 -30.17 0.48 30.90
C SER A 278 -29.85 0.93 32.34
N SER A 279 -30.89 1.31 33.08
CA SER A 279 -30.77 1.82 34.46
C SER A 279 -31.76 1.19 35.43
N SER A 280 -32.65 0.32 34.94
CA SER A 280 -33.61 -0.37 35.79
C SER A 280 -32.91 -1.44 36.63
N PRO A 281 -33.34 -1.68 37.88
CA PRO A 281 -32.75 -2.72 38.75
C PRO A 281 -32.87 -4.16 38.21
N GLU A 282 -33.76 -4.38 37.23
CA GLU A 282 -33.92 -5.69 36.56
C GLU A 282 -32.86 -5.88 35.45
N GLU A 283 -32.39 -4.78 34.86
CA GLU A 283 -31.41 -4.79 33.78
C GLU A 283 -29.98 -4.56 34.29
N CYS A 284 -29.79 -3.84 35.40
CA CYS A 284 -28.48 -3.50 35.96
C CYS A 284 -28.43 -3.66 37.49
N ASP A 285 -27.37 -4.28 38.03
CA ASP A 285 -27.14 -4.42 39.46
C ASP A 285 -26.15 -3.35 39.96
N ILE A 286 -26.66 -2.38 40.70
CA ILE A 286 -25.88 -1.27 41.27
C ILE A 286 -24.88 -1.76 42.33
N ASN A 287 -25.13 -2.92 42.95
CA ASN A 287 -24.24 -3.47 43.99
C ASN A 287 -23.27 -4.53 43.44
N PHE A 288 -23.15 -4.63 42.11
CA PHE A 288 -22.27 -5.61 41.49
C PHE A 288 -20.81 -5.36 41.88
N VAL A 289 -20.18 -6.34 42.52
CA VAL A 289 -18.80 -6.23 42.98
C VAL A 289 -17.84 -6.58 41.84
N ASN A 290 -17.22 -5.57 41.26
CA ASN A 290 -16.15 -5.75 40.28
C ASN A 290 -14.85 -6.22 40.99
N THR A 291 -14.51 -7.51 40.84
CA THR A 291 -13.33 -8.09 41.51
C THR A 291 -12.04 -7.43 41.02
N GLY A 292 -11.19 -6.98 41.96
CA GLY A 292 -9.88 -6.39 41.64
C GLY A 292 -9.89 -4.88 41.43
N THR A 293 -11.03 -4.20 41.62
CA THR A 293 -11.13 -2.73 41.55
C THR A 293 -11.78 -2.17 42.81
N ASN A 294 -11.43 -0.93 43.21
CA ASN A 294 -12.01 -0.25 44.37
C ASN A 294 -13.27 0.56 44.02
N THR A 295 -13.68 0.53 42.75
CA THR A 295 -14.85 1.20 42.21
C THR A 295 -16.10 0.39 42.55
N ARG A 296 -16.96 0.99 43.37
CA ARG A 296 -18.33 0.55 43.64
C ARG A 296 -19.27 1.14 42.62
#